data_AF-A0A183ENT9-F1
#
_entry.id   AF-A0A183ENT9-F1
#
_cell.length_a   1.000
_cell.length_b   1.000
_cell.length_c   1.000
_cell.angle_alpha   90.00
_cell.angle_beta   90.00
_cell.angle_gamma   90.00
#
_symmetry.space_group_name_H-M   'P 1'
#
loop_
_entity.id
_entity.type
_entity.pdbx_description
1 polymer ?
#
loop_
_entity_poly.entity_id
_entity_poly.type
_entity_poly.pdbx_seq_one_letter_code
_entity_poly.pdbx_strand_id
1 'polypeptide(L)'
;MNMMGKRVNYACRSVITPDPYLDVDEIGIPELFAKKLTVTEWANAINLPKLRKMIKRGPDSHPGFFFYVGNAEAPRIRKPGGFTQILSKQKCNERNAAAKRLQPGDSSRLPYPFQVLRHLDRGDLMLMNRQPSLHKPSMMGHRTRVLKGQRALRLNYAPCKAYNADFDGDEMNGHFVQNRIAQTELAEIANVGSNFLVPKDGTPLLGLIQDHVVSGVLLTIRGRFFCKEDFMHLVLSAFAETTQRLIIPPPAMLKPRMLWSGKQVIVFFIIFGLNLSLIFTKLC
;
A
#
# COMPACT_ATOMS: atom_id res chain seq x y z
N MET A 1 -12.63 2.64 33.95
CA MET A 1 -11.43 1.90 33.48
C MET A 1 -11.33 1.71 31.96
N ASN A 2 -12.36 2.07 31.16
CA ASN A 2 -12.39 1.88 29.71
C ASN A 2 -12.06 3.14 28.86
N MET A 3 -11.48 4.20 29.46
CA MET A 3 -11.38 5.50 28.77
C MET A 3 -10.06 5.76 28.05
N MET A 4 -8.92 5.20 28.48
CA MET A 4 -7.61 5.54 27.92
C MET A 4 -7.04 4.51 26.92
N GLY A 5 -7.51 3.25 26.95
CA GLY A 5 -7.09 2.22 26.01
C GLY A 5 -8.00 0.98 26.06
N LYS A 6 -8.36 0.42 24.90
CA LYS A 6 -9.22 -0.77 24.78
C LYS A 6 -8.70 -1.67 23.66
N ARG A 7 -9.00 -2.98 23.77
CA ARG A 7 -8.87 -3.91 22.63
C ARG A 7 -9.77 -3.46 21.49
N VAL A 8 -9.21 -3.43 20.29
CA VAL A 8 -9.90 -2.98 19.07
C VAL A 8 -10.11 -4.14 18.10
N ASN A 9 -11.18 -4.04 17.32
CA ASN A 9 -11.45 -4.95 16.20
C ASN A 9 -10.73 -4.45 14.93
N TYR A 10 -10.74 -5.26 13.86
CA TYR A 10 -10.14 -4.92 12.56
C TYR A 10 -8.66 -4.56 12.67
N ALA A 11 -7.94 -5.27 13.54
CA ALA A 11 -6.50 -5.11 13.70
C ALA A 11 -5.79 -6.45 13.47
N CYS A 12 -4.52 -6.38 13.11
CA CYS A 12 -3.62 -7.51 13.00
C CYS A 12 -2.29 -7.19 13.69
N ARG A 13 -1.55 -8.23 14.06
CA ARG A 13 -0.22 -8.15 14.64
C ARG A 13 0.59 -9.31 14.13
N SER A 14 1.83 -9.04 13.73
CA SER A 14 2.79 -10.05 13.34
C SER A 14 4.19 -9.46 13.33
N VAL A 15 5.19 -10.34 13.32
CA VAL A 15 6.58 -10.02 13.04
C VAL A 15 6.69 -9.28 11.70
N ILE A 16 7.58 -8.29 11.64
CA ILE A 16 7.93 -7.56 10.42
C ILE A 16 9.16 -8.15 9.76
N THR A 17 9.22 -8.03 8.44
CA THR A 17 10.32 -8.48 7.61
C THR A 17 10.59 -7.47 6.51
N PRO A 18 11.84 -7.31 6.06
CA PRO A 18 12.14 -6.33 5.05
C PRO A 18 11.62 -6.76 3.68
N ASP A 19 11.25 -5.79 2.85
CA ASP A 19 10.97 -5.96 1.43
C ASP A 19 11.33 -4.69 0.63
N PRO A 20 12.40 -4.70 -0.17
CA PRO A 20 12.82 -3.54 -0.94
C PRO A 20 11.94 -3.27 -2.18
N TYR A 21 11.06 -4.21 -2.57
CA TYR A 21 10.16 -4.06 -3.72
C TYR A 21 8.80 -3.46 -3.37
N LEU A 22 8.59 -3.15 -2.08
CA LEU A 22 7.47 -2.36 -1.62
C LEU A 22 7.81 -0.88 -1.69
N ASP A 23 6.84 -0.06 -2.08
CA ASP A 23 6.97 1.38 -1.96
C ASP A 23 7.10 1.80 -0.49
N VAL A 24 7.65 3.00 -0.25
CA VAL A 24 7.87 3.55 1.09
C VAL A 24 6.57 3.68 1.89
N ASP A 25 5.44 3.90 1.21
CA ASP A 25 4.12 4.01 1.78
C ASP A 25 3.28 2.72 1.64
N GLU A 26 3.86 1.62 1.13
CA GLU A 26 3.21 0.32 1.05
C GLU A 26 3.60 -0.58 2.24
N ILE A 27 2.61 -1.30 2.78
CA ILE A 27 2.79 -2.40 3.72
C ILE A 27 2.34 -3.71 3.08
N GLY A 28 3.21 -4.70 3.08
CA GLY A 28 2.92 -6.03 2.59
C GLY A 28 2.14 -6.83 3.62
N ILE A 29 0.93 -7.24 3.25
CA ILE A 29 -0.02 -7.94 4.11
C ILE A 29 -0.16 -9.39 3.66
N PRO A 30 0.05 -10.37 4.56
CA PRO A 30 -0.27 -11.77 4.31
C PRO A 30 -1.70 -11.97 3.82
N GLU A 31 -1.89 -12.81 2.81
CA GLU A 31 -3.22 -13.19 2.31
C GLU A 31 -4.14 -13.72 3.43
N LEU A 32 -3.58 -14.38 4.45
CA LEU A 32 -4.31 -14.86 5.63
C LEU A 32 -4.98 -13.72 6.43
N PHE A 33 -4.31 -12.57 6.55
CA PHE A 33 -4.88 -11.40 7.19
C PHE A 33 -5.85 -10.69 6.25
N ALA A 34 -5.50 -10.59 4.96
CA ALA A 34 -6.36 -9.94 3.98
C ALA A 34 -7.75 -10.60 3.85
N LYS A 35 -7.84 -11.93 3.97
CA LYS A 35 -9.11 -12.67 3.98
C LYS A 35 -9.96 -12.43 5.23
N LYS A 36 -9.33 -12.17 6.38
CA LYS A 36 -10.03 -11.97 7.66
C LYS A 36 -10.42 -10.51 7.90
N LEU A 37 -9.58 -9.58 7.46
CA LEU A 37 -9.85 -8.15 7.56
C LEU A 37 -10.84 -7.77 6.46
N THR A 38 -11.95 -7.16 6.85
CA THR A 38 -13.02 -6.76 5.93
C THR A 38 -13.27 -5.26 5.98
N VAL A 39 -13.71 -4.69 4.86
CA VAL A 39 -14.23 -3.32 4.78
C VAL A 39 -15.64 -3.35 4.21
N THR A 40 -16.49 -2.50 4.76
CA THR A 40 -17.82 -2.25 4.22
C THR A 40 -17.72 -1.32 3.02
N GLU A 41 -18.10 -1.82 1.85
CA GLU A 41 -18.20 -1.04 0.62
C GLU A 41 -19.65 -0.94 0.17
N TRP A 42 -20.04 0.27 -0.25
CA TRP A 42 -21.37 0.56 -0.75
C TRP A 42 -21.43 0.32 -2.25
N ALA A 43 -22.49 -0.35 -2.72
CA ALA A 43 -22.67 -0.66 -4.13
C ALA A 43 -23.07 0.58 -4.93
N ASN A 44 -22.20 0.98 -5.87
CA ASN A 44 -22.36 2.10 -6.78
C ASN A 44 -22.17 1.61 -8.23
N ALA A 45 -22.59 2.40 -9.22
CA ALA A 45 -22.49 2.01 -10.63
C ALA A 45 -21.05 1.63 -11.06
N ILE A 46 -20.04 2.29 -10.48
CA ILE A 46 -18.62 2.10 -10.82
C ILE A 46 -18.06 0.78 -10.25
N ASN A 47 -18.34 0.47 -8.98
CA ASN A 47 -17.74 -0.69 -8.30
C ASN A 47 -18.59 -1.97 -8.42
N LEU A 48 -19.82 -1.87 -8.91
CA LEU A 48 -20.76 -2.98 -9.06
C LEU A 48 -20.16 -4.20 -9.77
N PRO A 49 -19.44 -4.07 -10.92
CA PRO A 49 -18.83 -5.21 -11.58
C PRO A 49 -17.78 -5.91 -10.70
N LYS A 50 -16.96 -5.13 -9.97
CA LYS A 50 -15.94 -5.64 -9.05
C LYS A 50 -16.57 -6.39 -7.90
N LEU A 51 -17.58 -5.80 -7.24
CA LEU A 51 -18.31 -6.41 -6.14
C LEU A 51 -19.00 -7.71 -6.55
N ARG A 52 -19.66 -7.74 -7.72
CA ARG A 52 -20.26 -8.97 -8.27
C ARG A 52 -19.24 -10.09 -8.46
N LYS A 53 -18.05 -9.77 -8.98
CA LYS A 53 -16.96 -10.74 -9.16
C LYS A 53 -16.45 -11.28 -7.82
N MET A 54 -16.30 -10.41 -6.82
CA MET A 54 -15.92 -10.81 -5.45
C MET A 54 -16.99 -11.71 -4.82
N ILE A 55 -18.28 -11.38 -4.97
CA ILE A 55 -19.40 -12.21 -4.50
C ILE A 55 -19.37 -13.62 -5.10
N LYS A 56 -19.14 -13.72 -6.41
CA LYS A 56 -19.01 -15.02 -7.08
C LYS A 56 -17.82 -15.83 -6.59
N ARG A 57 -16.71 -15.19 -6.21
CA ARG A 57 -15.49 -15.86 -5.70
C ARG A 57 -15.65 -16.41 -4.29
N GLY A 58 -16.37 -15.71 -3.40
CA GLY A 58 -16.63 -16.18 -2.04
C GLY A 58 -15.58 -15.75 -1.00
N PRO A 59 -15.71 -16.25 0.24
CA PRO A 59 -14.86 -15.87 1.38
C PRO A 59 -13.51 -16.61 1.44
N ASP A 60 -13.37 -17.78 0.81
CA ASP A 60 -12.12 -18.56 0.93
C ASP A 60 -11.03 -18.12 -0.06
N SER A 61 -11.42 -17.43 -1.13
CA SER A 61 -10.51 -16.94 -2.17
C SER A 61 -10.33 -15.43 -2.08
N HIS A 62 -9.09 -14.95 -2.11
CA HIS A 62 -8.77 -13.52 -2.19
C HIS A 62 -8.39 -13.15 -3.65
N PRO A 63 -8.87 -12.03 -4.21
CA PRO A 63 -9.85 -11.09 -3.66
C PRO A 63 -11.27 -11.65 -3.66
N GLY A 64 -11.95 -11.54 -2.51
CA GLY A 64 -13.28 -12.09 -2.26
C GLY A 64 -14.08 -11.25 -1.29
N PHE A 65 -15.15 -11.82 -0.74
CA PHE A 65 -16.02 -11.14 0.20
C PHE A 65 -16.42 -12.06 1.34
N PHE A 66 -16.76 -11.46 2.48
CA PHE A 66 -17.13 -12.18 3.68
C PHE A 66 -18.65 -12.16 3.90
N PHE A 67 -19.29 -10.99 3.74
CA PHE A 67 -20.74 -10.85 3.93
C PHE A 67 -21.42 -9.94 2.90
N TYR A 68 -22.70 -10.26 2.63
CA TYR A 68 -23.63 -9.42 1.89
C TYR A 68 -24.71 -8.92 2.85
N VAL A 69 -24.92 -7.61 2.90
CA VAL A 69 -25.98 -6.98 3.68
C VAL A 69 -27.00 -6.44 2.69
N GLY A 70 -28.23 -6.94 2.79
CA GLY A 70 -29.35 -6.54 1.94
C GLY A 70 -29.74 -5.07 2.14
N ASN A 71 -30.65 -4.59 1.28
CA ASN A 71 -31.14 -3.22 1.30
C ASN A 71 -31.81 -2.94 2.66
N ALA A 72 -31.18 -2.13 3.50
CA ALA A 72 -31.72 -1.78 4.81
C ALA A 72 -32.70 -0.63 4.62
N GLU A 73 -33.99 -0.91 4.75
CA GLU A 73 -34.99 0.12 5.00
C GLU A 73 -34.68 0.80 6.35
N ALA A 74 -34.00 1.95 6.28
CA ALA A 74 -33.75 2.91 7.37
C ALA A 74 -32.93 2.43 8.59
N PRO A 75 -32.29 3.36 9.35
CA PRO A 75 -31.32 3.02 10.38
C PRO A 75 -32.05 2.67 11.67
N ARG A 76 -32.71 1.50 11.71
CA ARG A 76 -32.91 0.86 13.01
C ARG A 76 -31.53 0.45 13.46
N ILE A 77 -31.04 1.12 14.51
CA ILE A 77 -29.96 0.66 15.40
C ILE A 77 -29.82 -0.83 15.23
N ARG A 78 -28.68 -1.26 14.69
CA ARG A 78 -28.35 -2.67 14.43
C ARG A 78 -28.91 -3.52 15.57
N LYS A 79 -30.08 -4.13 15.38
CA LYS A 79 -30.53 -5.18 16.29
C LYS A 79 -29.52 -6.30 16.06
N PRO A 80 -28.82 -6.80 17.10
CA PRO A 80 -27.98 -7.98 16.93
C PRO A 80 -28.87 -9.10 16.38
N GLY A 81 -28.70 -9.48 15.11
CA GLY A 81 -29.54 -10.45 14.41
C GLY A 81 -30.32 -9.96 13.18
N GLY A 82 -30.22 -8.69 12.76
CA GLY A 82 -30.81 -8.24 11.48
C GLY A 82 -30.10 -8.87 10.27
N PHE A 83 -30.80 -9.74 9.54
CA PHE A 83 -30.36 -10.62 8.44
C PHE A 83 -28.99 -10.30 7.81
N THR A 84 -27.94 -10.78 8.47
CA THR A 84 -26.65 -11.02 7.82
C THR A 84 -26.79 -12.37 7.12
N GLN A 85 -27.09 -12.37 5.82
CA GLN A 85 -26.93 -13.61 5.06
C GLN A 85 -25.44 -13.85 4.91
N ILE A 86 -24.90 -14.64 5.86
CA ILE A 86 -23.65 -15.32 5.69
C ILE A 86 -23.84 -16.25 4.50
N LEU A 87 -23.38 -15.81 3.33
CA LEU A 87 -23.42 -16.67 2.15
C LEU A 87 -22.46 -17.82 2.43
N SER A 88 -23.04 -18.98 2.75
CA SER A 88 -22.32 -20.20 3.08
C SER A 88 -21.29 -20.53 2.00
N LYS A 89 -20.12 -21.00 2.44
CA LYS A 89 -18.98 -21.42 1.62
C LYS A 89 -19.37 -22.35 0.46
N GLN A 90 -20.44 -23.13 0.61
CA GLN A 90 -20.76 -24.27 -0.25
C GLN A 90 -21.80 -23.96 -1.35
N LYS A 91 -22.47 -22.81 -1.35
CA LYS A 91 -23.60 -22.57 -2.26
C LYS A 91 -23.27 -21.57 -3.37
N CYS A 92 -22.65 -22.06 -4.44
CA CYS A 92 -22.34 -21.28 -5.65
C CYS A 92 -23.59 -20.60 -6.25
N ASN A 93 -24.71 -21.31 -6.28
CA ASN A 93 -25.96 -20.82 -6.85
C ASN A 93 -26.53 -19.62 -6.07
N GLU A 94 -26.47 -19.66 -4.73
CA GLU A 94 -26.91 -18.55 -3.88
C GLU A 94 -26.00 -17.32 -4.05
N ARG A 95 -24.69 -17.52 -4.16
CA ARG A 95 -23.74 -16.43 -4.46
C ARG A 95 -24.00 -15.78 -5.82
N ASN A 96 -24.27 -16.60 -6.84
CA ASN A 96 -24.62 -16.10 -8.17
C ASN A 96 -25.94 -15.31 -8.14
N ALA A 97 -26.94 -15.79 -7.40
CA ALA A 97 -28.21 -15.08 -7.22
C ALA A 97 -28.02 -13.75 -6.47
N ALA A 98 -27.24 -13.73 -5.38
CA ALA A 98 -26.93 -12.51 -4.61
C ALA A 98 -26.18 -11.47 -5.47
N ALA A 99 -25.20 -11.90 -6.27
CA ALA A 99 -24.48 -11.02 -7.19
C ALA A 99 -25.43 -10.39 -8.24
N LYS A 100 -26.43 -11.13 -8.72
CA LYS A 100 -27.46 -10.60 -9.64
C LYS A 100 -28.40 -9.60 -8.95
N ARG A 101 -28.73 -9.83 -7.68
CA ARG A 101 -29.57 -8.93 -6.86
C ARG A 101 -28.88 -7.63 -6.47
N LEU A 102 -27.54 -7.59 -6.49
CA LEU A 102 -26.79 -6.37 -6.20
C LEU A 102 -27.15 -5.29 -7.22
N GLN A 103 -27.73 -4.20 -6.73
CA GLN A 103 -28.07 -3.02 -7.51
C GLN A 103 -27.27 -1.82 -6.97
N PRO A 104 -26.90 -0.87 -7.84
CA PRO A 104 -26.30 0.38 -7.38
C PRO A 104 -27.33 1.18 -6.59
N GLY A 105 -26.85 2.03 -5.67
CA GLY A 105 -27.69 3.07 -5.08
C GLY A 105 -28.32 3.94 -6.18
N ASP A 106 -29.60 4.26 -6.02
CA ASP A 106 -30.37 5.09 -6.94
C ASP A 106 -30.67 6.42 -6.24
N SER A 107 -30.29 7.55 -6.83
CA SER A 107 -30.55 8.87 -6.24
C SER A 107 -32.03 9.24 -6.20
N SER A 108 -32.86 8.60 -7.04
CA SER A 108 -34.31 8.88 -7.11
C SER A 108 -35.11 8.16 -6.02
N ARG A 109 -34.54 7.11 -5.44
CA ARG A 109 -35.15 6.34 -4.35
C ARG A 109 -34.29 6.58 -3.11
N LEU A 110 -34.92 6.82 -1.95
CA LEU A 110 -34.21 7.02 -0.68
C LEU A 110 -33.66 5.76 0.05
N PRO A 111 -33.72 4.50 -0.45
CA PRO A 111 -33.15 3.41 0.32
C PRO A 111 -31.62 3.46 0.26
N TYR A 112 -31.00 3.11 1.39
CA TYR A 112 -29.55 3.00 1.50
C TYR A 112 -29.01 1.99 0.46
N PRO A 113 -27.91 2.28 -0.24
CA PRO A 113 -27.32 1.33 -1.18
C PRO A 113 -26.98 0.00 -0.49
N PHE A 114 -26.99 -1.09 -1.26
CA PHE A 114 -26.52 -2.38 -0.76
C PHE A 114 -25.09 -2.28 -0.22
N GLN A 115 -24.84 -2.92 0.92
CA GLN A 115 -23.52 -2.95 1.55
C GLN A 115 -22.90 -4.33 1.40
N VAL A 116 -21.62 -4.36 1.03
CA VAL A 116 -20.84 -5.59 0.88
C VAL A 116 -19.63 -5.49 1.80
N LEU A 117 -19.44 -6.49 2.66
CA LEU A 117 -18.20 -6.62 3.43
C LEU A 117 -17.21 -7.43 2.58
N ARG A 118 -16.32 -6.71 1.90
CA ARG A 118 -15.26 -7.33 1.10
C ARG A 118 -13.99 -7.51 1.91
N HIS A 119 -13.13 -8.42 1.46
CA HIS A 119 -11.78 -8.54 2.00
C HIS A 119 -10.97 -7.26 1.79
N LEU A 120 -9.95 -7.06 2.63
CA LEU A 120 -8.87 -6.11 2.37
C LEU A 120 -8.26 -6.40 1.01
N ASP A 121 -8.04 -5.37 0.20
CA ASP A 121 -7.53 -5.45 -1.17
C ASP A 121 -6.38 -4.44 -1.38
N ARG A 122 -5.63 -4.58 -2.48
CA ARG A 122 -4.51 -3.69 -2.78
C ARG A 122 -4.97 -2.22 -2.81
N GLY A 123 -4.20 -1.36 -2.15
CA GLY A 123 -4.44 0.09 -2.10
C GLY A 123 -5.36 0.54 -0.97
N ASP A 124 -5.97 -0.38 -0.22
CA ASP A 124 -6.68 -0.02 1.01
C ASP A 124 -5.70 0.52 2.04
N LEU A 125 -6.16 1.44 2.90
CA LEU A 125 -5.30 2.12 3.87
C LEU A 125 -5.36 1.49 5.25
N MET A 126 -4.21 1.34 5.87
CA MET A 126 -4.04 0.77 7.20
C MET A 126 -3.09 1.63 8.03
N LEU A 127 -3.44 1.85 9.29
CA LEU A 127 -2.59 2.57 10.23
C LEU A 127 -1.64 1.57 10.90
N MET A 128 -0.34 1.79 10.76
CA MET A 128 0.71 0.95 11.32
C MET A 128 1.34 1.62 12.54
N ASN A 129 1.60 0.84 13.57
CA ASN A 129 2.38 1.29 14.72
C ASN A 129 3.25 0.20 15.32
N ARG A 130 4.40 0.62 15.87
CA ARG A 130 5.27 -0.19 16.72
C ARG A 130 5.12 0.28 18.16
N GLN A 131 5.00 -0.67 19.09
CA GLN A 131 4.93 -0.39 20.53
C GLN A 131 6.34 -0.40 21.13
N PRO A 132 6.68 0.52 22.03
CA PRO A 132 5.90 1.68 22.49
C PRO A 132 5.87 2.82 21.45
N SER A 133 4.71 3.48 21.30
CA SER A 133 4.55 4.61 20.36
C SER A 133 4.78 5.94 21.09
N LEU A 134 6.01 6.45 21.04
CA LEU A 134 6.43 7.65 21.80
C LEU A 134 6.24 8.97 21.05
N HIS A 135 6.23 8.92 19.72
CA HIS A 135 6.18 10.11 18.87
C HIS A 135 5.11 9.96 17.80
N LYS A 136 4.64 11.09 17.25
CA LYS A 136 3.66 11.10 16.15
C LYS A 136 4.06 10.14 15.00
N PRO A 137 5.31 10.11 14.52
CA PRO A 137 5.70 9.22 13.42
C PRO A 137 5.73 7.73 13.77
N SER A 138 5.59 7.37 15.05
CA SER A 138 5.46 5.96 15.45
C SER A 138 4.09 5.37 15.09
N MET A 139 3.17 6.18 14.56
CA MET A 139 1.88 5.80 14.00
C MET A 139 1.65 6.49 12.65
N MET A 140 1.68 5.73 11.55
CA MET A 140 1.48 6.31 10.21
C MET A 140 0.65 5.39 9.30
N GLY A 141 0.00 6.00 8.32
CA GLY A 141 -0.83 5.35 7.33
C GLY A 141 -0.03 4.79 6.16
N HIS A 142 -0.31 3.53 5.84
CA HIS A 142 0.26 2.81 4.71
C HIS A 142 -0.84 2.29 3.79
N ARG A 143 -0.55 2.23 2.49
CA ARG A 143 -1.32 1.47 1.50
C ARG A 143 -1.00 0.00 1.64
N THR A 144 -2.01 -0.85 1.57
CA THR A 144 -1.81 -2.29 1.70
C THR A 144 -1.50 -2.92 0.35
N ARG A 145 -0.54 -3.86 0.34
CA ARG A 145 -0.25 -4.73 -0.79
C ARG A 145 -0.35 -6.17 -0.32
N VAL A 146 -1.28 -6.93 -0.88
CA VAL A 146 -1.51 -8.32 -0.45
C VAL A 146 -0.46 -9.24 -1.05
N LEU A 147 0.27 -9.96 -0.19
CA LEU A 147 1.32 -10.89 -0.55
C LEU A 147 0.88 -12.33 -0.32
N LYS A 148 1.07 -13.17 -1.35
CA LYS A 148 0.72 -14.60 -1.31
C LYS A 148 1.84 -15.41 -0.68
N GLY A 149 1.49 -16.46 0.07
CA GLY A 149 2.46 -17.37 0.70
C GLY A 149 3.25 -16.79 1.88
N GLN A 150 3.07 -15.51 2.20
CA GLN A 150 3.73 -14.85 3.32
C GLN A 150 2.91 -15.01 4.61
N ARG A 151 3.59 -14.96 5.76
CA ARG A 151 2.99 -14.96 7.10
C ARG A 151 3.33 -13.72 7.92
N ALA A 152 4.48 -13.11 7.65
CA ALA A 152 4.96 -11.88 8.28
C ALA A 152 4.47 -10.64 7.53
N LEU A 153 4.42 -9.51 8.23
CA LEU A 153 4.23 -8.20 7.61
C LEU A 153 5.53 -7.83 6.90
N ARG A 154 5.41 -7.18 5.73
CA ARG A 154 6.57 -6.75 4.93
C ARG A 154 6.59 -5.23 4.85
N LEU A 155 7.74 -4.63 5.07
CA LEU A 155 7.90 -3.16 5.09
C LEU A 155 9.20 -2.79 4.37
N ASN A 156 9.19 -1.63 3.71
CA ASN A 156 10.41 -1.01 3.17
C ASN A 156 11.35 -0.58 4.32
N TYR A 157 12.66 -0.49 4.06
CA TYR A 157 13.66 -0.01 5.04
C TYR A 157 13.51 1.47 5.41
N ALA A 158 13.09 2.32 4.46
CA ALA A 158 13.03 3.77 4.66
C ALA A 158 12.19 4.22 5.88
N PRO A 159 10.99 3.66 6.15
CA PRO A 159 10.20 4.03 7.32
C PRO A 159 10.65 3.42 8.65
N CYS A 160 11.62 2.50 8.68
CA CYS A 160 12.04 1.81 9.92
C CYS A 160 12.50 2.79 11.01
N LYS A 161 13.20 3.87 10.64
CA LYS A 161 13.65 4.90 11.58
C LYS A 161 12.47 5.60 12.29
N ALA A 162 11.35 5.79 11.60
CA ALA A 162 10.14 6.41 12.16
C ALA A 162 9.52 5.55 13.27
N TYR A 163 9.54 4.24 13.09
CA TYR A 163 9.02 3.25 14.03
C TYR A 163 10.04 2.83 15.09
N ASN A 164 11.30 3.28 14.96
CA ASN A 164 12.44 2.76 15.70
C ASN A 164 12.51 1.22 15.62
N ALA A 165 12.15 0.68 14.46
CA ALA A 165 12.00 -0.75 14.23
C ALA A 165 13.22 -1.33 13.53
N ASP A 166 13.56 -2.58 13.85
CA ASP A 166 14.49 -3.40 13.10
C ASP A 166 13.80 -4.72 12.68
N PHE A 167 14.58 -5.67 12.17
CA PHE A 167 14.03 -6.93 11.62
C PHE A 167 14.57 -8.16 12.37
N ASP A 168 14.87 -8.02 13.66
CA ASP A 168 15.43 -9.09 14.50
C ASP A 168 14.37 -10.00 15.17
N GLY A 169 13.09 -9.71 14.93
CA GLY A 169 11.96 -10.35 15.61
C GLY A 169 10.87 -9.35 16.03
N ASP A 170 11.11 -8.06 15.83
CA ASP A 170 10.16 -6.98 16.04
C ASP A 170 8.75 -7.27 15.49
N GLU A 171 7.74 -6.94 16.30
CA GLU A 171 6.33 -7.05 15.93
C GLU A 171 5.69 -5.67 15.79
N MET A 172 4.86 -5.51 14.76
CA MET A 172 4.06 -4.32 14.57
C MET A 172 2.57 -4.64 14.56
N ASN A 173 1.78 -3.65 14.97
CA ASN A 173 0.33 -3.69 14.89
C ASN A 173 -0.13 -2.92 13.64
N GLY A 174 -1.13 -3.47 12.95
CA GLY A 174 -1.84 -2.82 11.87
C GLY A 174 -3.31 -2.67 12.22
N HIS A 175 -3.83 -1.46 12.08
CA HIS A 175 -5.22 -1.10 12.34
C HIS A 175 -5.91 -0.71 11.04
N PHE A 176 -6.87 -1.53 10.63
CA PHE A 176 -7.55 -1.33 9.36
C PHE A 176 -8.71 -0.34 9.48
N VAL A 177 -8.67 0.70 8.65
CA VAL A 177 -9.60 1.83 8.76
C VAL A 177 -10.90 1.54 8.01
N GLN A 178 -12.02 1.53 8.75
CA GLN A 178 -13.32 1.15 8.21
C GLN A 178 -14.07 2.30 7.52
N ASN A 179 -14.08 3.49 8.13
CA ASN A 179 -14.86 4.62 7.65
C ASN A 179 -14.14 5.32 6.50
N ARG A 180 -14.88 5.74 5.46
CA ARG A 180 -14.29 6.46 4.33
C ARG A 180 -13.66 7.79 4.72
N ILE A 181 -14.30 8.53 5.64
CA ILE A 181 -13.76 9.78 6.18
C ILE A 181 -12.41 9.54 6.86
N ALA A 182 -12.31 8.51 7.69
CA ALA A 182 -11.06 8.16 8.37
C ALA A 182 -10.00 7.63 7.38
N GLN A 183 -10.39 6.96 6.30
CA GLN A 183 -9.46 6.60 5.22
C GLN A 183 -8.90 7.84 4.54
N THR A 184 -9.73 8.85 4.28
CA THR A 184 -9.28 10.15 3.75
C THR A 184 -8.34 10.85 4.73
N GLU A 185 -8.66 10.88 6.02
CA GLU A 185 -7.79 11.44 7.05
C GLU A 185 -6.41 10.75 7.07
N LEU A 186 -6.41 9.42 6.97
CA LEU A 186 -5.17 8.65 6.92
C LEU A 186 -4.38 8.91 5.63
N ALA A 187 -5.05 9.07 4.49
CA ALA A 187 -4.43 9.34 3.19
C ALA A 187 -3.77 10.72 3.12
N GLU A 188 -4.42 11.73 3.69
CA GLU A 188 -4.02 13.14 3.54
C GLU A 188 -3.17 13.63 4.70
N ILE A 189 -3.49 13.23 5.94
CA ILE A 189 -2.90 13.82 7.16
C ILE A 189 -1.84 12.92 7.77
N ALA A 190 -2.13 11.62 7.89
CA ALA A 190 -1.29 10.69 8.63
C ALA A 190 -0.50 9.72 7.73
N ASN A 191 -0.47 9.95 6.42
CA ASN A 191 0.27 9.11 5.48
C ASN A 191 1.79 9.19 5.73
N VAL A 192 2.50 8.12 5.37
CA VAL A 192 3.97 8.09 5.49
C VAL A 192 4.61 9.11 4.55
N GLY A 193 4.09 9.21 3.33
CA GLY A 193 4.64 10.06 2.27
C GLY A 193 4.71 11.55 2.64
N SER A 194 3.69 12.12 3.32
CA SER A 194 3.70 13.53 3.73
C SER A 194 4.34 13.75 5.12
N ASN A 195 4.49 12.71 5.94
CA ASN A 195 5.10 12.80 7.27
C ASN A 195 6.57 12.35 7.28
N PHE A 196 7.34 12.80 6.28
CA PHE A 196 8.75 12.43 6.12
C PHE A 196 9.73 13.27 6.96
N LEU A 197 9.24 14.30 7.65
CA LEU A 197 10.05 15.18 8.51
C LEU A 197 9.68 15.01 9.99
N VAL A 198 10.67 15.14 10.87
CA VAL A 198 10.47 15.20 12.31
C VAL A 198 9.83 16.55 12.68
N PRO A 199 8.70 16.59 13.40
CA PRO A 199 8.03 17.86 13.75
C PRO A 199 8.85 18.79 14.65
N LYS A 200 9.80 18.25 15.40
CA LYS A 200 10.63 19.01 16.36
C LYS A 200 11.65 19.91 15.68
N ASP A 201 12.35 19.39 14.68
CA ASP A 201 13.55 20.02 14.10
C ASP A 201 13.54 20.02 12.55
N GLY A 202 12.53 19.45 11.91
CA GLY A 202 12.43 19.37 10.46
C GLY A 202 13.46 18.43 9.83
N THR A 203 14.15 17.59 10.62
CA THR A 203 15.11 16.63 10.07
C THR A 203 14.39 15.52 9.29
N PRO A 204 14.97 15.02 8.18
CA PRO A 204 14.37 13.94 7.42
C PRO A 204 14.35 12.64 8.25
N LEU A 205 13.15 12.11 8.41
CA LEU A 205 12.87 10.87 9.10
C LEU A 205 12.96 9.67 8.14
N LEU A 206 12.40 9.83 6.94
CA LEU A 206 12.51 8.85 5.86
C LEU A 206 13.79 9.11 5.07
N GLY A 207 14.54 8.06 4.80
CA GLY A 207 15.77 8.16 4.04
C GLY A 207 16.31 6.82 3.61
N LEU A 208 17.25 6.86 2.67
CA LEU A 208 18.00 5.69 2.27
C LEU A 208 18.94 5.28 3.40
N ILE A 209 18.85 4.02 3.83
CA ILE A 209 19.68 3.45 4.89
C ILE A 209 20.30 2.11 4.44
N GLN A 210 21.28 1.61 5.18
CA GLN A 210 21.91 0.30 4.98
C GLN A 210 22.44 0.13 3.54
N ASP A 211 22.01 -0.92 2.85
CA ASP A 211 22.51 -1.30 1.52
C ASP A 211 22.25 -0.24 0.45
N HIS A 212 21.23 0.60 0.62
CA HIS A 212 20.97 1.71 -0.30
C HIS A 212 22.12 2.74 -0.27
N VAL A 213 22.67 3.01 0.92
CA VAL A 213 23.79 3.96 1.08
C VAL A 213 25.06 3.36 0.50
N VAL A 214 25.35 2.09 0.82
CA VAL A 214 26.54 1.38 0.30
C VAL A 214 26.48 1.30 -1.22
N SER A 215 25.33 0.90 -1.78
CA SER A 215 25.13 0.83 -3.23
C SER A 215 25.26 2.20 -3.88
N GLY A 216 24.70 3.25 -3.28
CA GLY A 216 24.83 4.63 -3.76
C GLY A 216 26.29 5.08 -3.86
N VAL A 217 27.10 4.77 -2.84
CA VAL A 217 28.55 5.05 -2.85
C VAL A 217 29.24 4.23 -3.94
N LEU A 218 29.08 2.90 -3.95
CA LEU A 218 29.73 2.02 -4.93
C LEU A 218 29.40 2.39 -6.39
N LEU A 219 28.18 2.84 -6.63
CA LEU A 219 27.74 3.30 -7.93
C LEU A 219 28.37 4.65 -8.31
N THR A 220 28.57 5.56 -7.35
CA THR A 220 29.06 6.93 -7.63
C THR A 220 30.57 7.13 -7.51
N ILE A 221 31.33 6.11 -7.11
CA ILE A 221 32.80 6.14 -7.09
C ILE A 221 33.37 6.56 -8.45
N ARG A 222 34.37 7.46 -8.41
CA ARG A 222 35.09 7.90 -9.61
C ARG A 222 35.76 6.71 -10.29
N GLY A 223 35.57 6.59 -11.60
CA GLY A 223 36.11 5.48 -12.38
C GLY A 223 35.14 4.30 -12.52
N ARG A 224 33.95 4.34 -11.89
CA ARG A 224 32.90 3.35 -12.13
C ARG A 224 32.11 3.70 -13.40
N PHE A 225 32.21 2.81 -14.38
CA PHE A 225 31.56 2.93 -15.68
C PHE A 225 30.74 1.70 -16.01
N PHE A 226 29.68 1.90 -16.79
CA PHE A 226 28.73 0.88 -17.21
C PHE A 226 28.62 0.85 -18.73
N CYS A 227 28.52 -0.36 -19.28
CA CYS A 227 28.13 -0.57 -20.67
C CYS A 227 26.67 -0.14 -20.88
N LYS A 228 26.27 0.00 -22.14
CA LYS A 228 24.92 0.43 -22.50
C LYS A 228 23.86 -0.53 -21.92
N GLU A 229 24.13 -1.82 -21.98
CA GLU A 229 23.26 -2.89 -21.52
C GLU A 229 23.04 -2.80 -20.00
N ASP A 230 24.12 -2.70 -19.23
CA ASP A 230 24.06 -2.56 -17.77
C ASP A 230 23.33 -1.28 -17.34
N PHE A 231 23.62 -0.17 -18.03
CA PHE A 231 22.93 1.10 -17.78
C PHE A 231 21.42 0.97 -18.04
N MET A 232 21.04 0.36 -19.16
CA MET A 232 19.65 0.12 -19.51
C MET A 232 18.95 -0.81 -18.52
N HIS A 233 19.64 -1.85 -18.02
CA HIS A 233 19.09 -2.75 -17.00
C HIS A 233 18.81 -2.00 -15.68
N LEU A 234 19.74 -1.15 -15.23
CA LEU A 234 19.52 -0.33 -14.03
C LEU A 234 18.35 0.63 -14.22
N VAL A 235 18.28 1.31 -15.36
CA VAL A 235 17.18 2.23 -15.68
C VAL A 235 15.82 1.51 -15.75
N LEU A 236 15.77 0.36 -16.41
CA LEU A 236 14.54 -0.44 -16.50
C LEU A 236 14.11 -0.95 -15.12
N SER A 237 15.06 -1.36 -14.27
CA SER A 237 14.74 -1.82 -12.92
C SER A 237 14.11 -0.71 -12.05
N ALA A 238 14.57 0.53 -12.21
CA ALA A 238 14.07 1.67 -11.45
C ALA A 238 12.70 2.16 -11.96
N PHE A 239 12.44 2.07 -13.27
CA PHE A 239 11.25 2.64 -13.90
C PHE A 239 10.37 1.61 -14.59
N ALA A 240 10.40 0.35 -14.14
CA ALA A 240 9.65 -0.76 -14.76
C ALA A 240 8.14 -0.49 -14.85
N GLU A 241 7.58 0.24 -13.89
CA GLU A 241 6.14 0.56 -13.84
C GLU A 241 5.75 1.82 -14.63
N THR A 242 6.73 2.56 -15.17
CA THR A 242 6.47 3.82 -15.88
C THR A 242 6.14 3.58 -17.35
N THR A 243 5.07 4.23 -17.84
CA THR A 243 4.67 4.19 -19.26
C THR A 243 5.30 5.28 -20.11
N GLN A 244 5.96 6.26 -19.48
CA GLN A 244 6.64 7.36 -20.17
C GLN A 244 7.89 6.88 -20.90
N ARG A 245 8.19 7.52 -22.04
CA ARG A 245 9.38 7.20 -22.84
C ARG A 245 10.64 7.69 -22.12
N LEU A 246 11.53 6.75 -21.80
CA LEU A 246 12.83 7.03 -21.21
C LEU A 246 13.82 7.51 -22.29
N ILE A 247 14.37 8.71 -22.13
CA ILE A 247 15.38 9.27 -23.04
C ILE A 247 16.76 9.07 -22.42
N ILE A 248 17.54 8.13 -22.97
CA ILE A 248 18.86 7.80 -22.44
C ILE A 248 19.83 8.98 -22.68
N PRO A 249 20.55 9.44 -21.64
CA PRO A 249 21.51 10.54 -21.78
C PRO A 249 22.72 10.12 -22.64
N PRO A 250 23.45 11.07 -23.23
CA PRO A 250 24.70 10.75 -23.93
C PRO A 250 25.72 10.10 -22.97
N PRO A 251 26.52 9.15 -23.44
CA PRO A 251 27.53 8.49 -22.60
C PRO A 251 28.59 9.49 -22.13
N ALA A 252 29.10 9.32 -20.91
CA ALA A 252 30.20 10.12 -20.39
C ALA A 252 31.51 9.92 -21.18
N MET A 253 31.69 8.74 -21.77
CA MET A 253 32.85 8.40 -22.60
C MET A 253 32.38 7.81 -23.93
N LEU A 254 32.88 8.35 -25.05
CA LEU A 254 32.52 7.87 -26.39
C LEU A 254 33.55 6.89 -26.97
N LYS A 255 34.84 7.10 -26.69
CA LYS A 255 35.96 6.27 -27.17
C LYS A 255 36.83 5.81 -25.99
N PRO A 256 37.44 4.61 -26.03
CA PRO A 256 37.36 3.61 -27.11
C PRO A 256 36.03 2.82 -27.11
N ARG A 257 35.23 2.93 -26.05
CA ARG A 257 33.90 2.33 -25.94
C ARG A 257 32.92 3.34 -25.35
N MET A 258 31.64 3.21 -25.70
CA MET A 258 30.57 4.03 -25.13
C MET A 258 30.27 3.57 -23.71
N LEU A 259 30.51 4.43 -22.73
CA LEU A 259 30.33 4.12 -21.32
C LEU A 259 29.59 5.24 -20.59
N TRP A 260 28.72 4.84 -19.66
CA TRP A 260 28.01 5.74 -18.77
C TRP A 260 28.64 5.68 -17.38
N SER A 261 28.77 6.83 -16.71
CA SER A 261 29.23 6.84 -15.33
C SER A 261 28.09 6.49 -14.38
N GLY A 262 28.38 5.93 -13.21
CA GLY A 262 27.32 5.69 -12.23
C GLY A 262 26.70 6.98 -11.67
N LYS A 263 27.41 8.12 -11.72
CA LYS A 263 26.80 9.43 -11.44
C LYS A 263 25.70 9.77 -12.45
N GLN A 264 25.89 9.44 -13.73
CA GLN A 264 24.83 9.64 -14.74
C GLN A 264 23.59 8.79 -14.45
N VAL A 265 23.75 7.59 -13.89
CA VAL A 265 22.62 6.74 -13.47
C VAL A 265 21.81 7.44 -12.39
N ILE A 266 22.44 7.93 -11.32
CA ILE A 266 21.72 8.62 -10.23
C ILE A 266 21.08 9.92 -10.72
N VAL A 267 21.81 10.72 -11.51
CA VAL A 267 21.26 11.96 -12.08
C VAL A 267 20.05 11.65 -12.96
N PHE A 268 20.11 10.58 -13.75
CA PHE A 268 18.95 10.12 -14.53
C PHE A 268 17.77 9.77 -13.62
N PHE A 269 17.99 9.06 -12.51
CA PHE A 269 16.95 8.71 -11.55
C PHE A 269 16.31 9.96 -10.91
N ILE A 270 17.12 10.95 -10.55
CA ILE A 270 16.63 12.19 -9.92
C ILE A 270 15.84 13.03 -10.94
N ILE A 271 16.39 13.26 -12.13
CA ILE A 271 15.76 14.10 -13.17
C ILE A 271 14.42 13.51 -13.59
N PHE A 272 14.42 12.22 -13.92
CA PHE A 272 13.21 11.55 -14.39
C PHE A 272 12.22 11.33 -13.24
N GLY A 273 12.69 10.93 -12.05
CA GLY A 273 11.84 10.68 -10.89
C GLY A 273 11.16 11.95 -10.34
N LEU A 274 11.81 13.11 -10.41
CA LEU A 274 11.24 14.38 -9.94
C LEU A 274 10.55 15.19 -11.05
N ASN A 275 10.45 14.66 -12.29
CA ASN A 275 10.01 15.40 -13.47
C ASN A 275 10.72 16.78 -13.58
N LEU A 276 11.99 16.85 -13.19
CA LEU A 276 12.77 18.08 -13.25
C LEU A 276 13.21 18.31 -14.69
N SER A 277 12.86 19.45 -15.28
CA SER A 277 13.42 19.89 -16.55
C SER A 277 14.85 20.44 -16.36
N LEU A 278 15.79 19.57 -15.99
CA LEU A 278 17.21 19.92 -15.91
C LEU A 278 17.90 19.50 -17.20
N ILE A 279 18.37 20.50 -17.96
CA ILE A 279 19.23 20.31 -19.11
C ILE A 279 20.54 19.67 -18.59
N PHE A 280 20.91 18.52 -19.15
CA PHE A 280 22.05 17.66 -18.77
C PHE A 280 23.46 18.31 -18.86
N THR A 281 23.59 19.63 -18.95
CA THR A 281 24.79 20.28 -19.47
C THR A 281 25.92 20.56 -18.47
N LYS A 282 25.77 20.40 -17.14
CA LYS A 282 26.84 20.82 -16.20
C LYS A 282 26.97 20.03 -14.88
N LEU A 283 27.00 18.70 -14.92
CA LEU A 283 27.36 17.87 -13.73
C LEU A 283 28.42 16.80 -14.01
N CYS A 284 29.18 16.93 -15.10
CA CYS A 284 30.35 16.09 -15.38
C CYS A 284 31.58 16.57 -14.60
#